data_AF-A0A3N4H1S7-F1
#
_entry.id   AF-A0A3N4H1S7-F1
#
_cell.length_a   1.000
_cell.length_b   1.000
_cell.length_c   1.000
_cell.angle_alpha   90.00
_cell.angle_beta   90.00
_cell.angle_gamma   90.00
#
_symmetry.space_group_name_H-M   'P 1'
#
loop_
_entity.id
_entity.type
_entity.pdbx_description
1 polymer ?
#
loop_
_entity_poly.entity_id
_entity_poly.type
_entity_poly.pdbx_seq_one_letter_code
_entity_poly.pdbx_strand_id
1 'polypeptide(L)'
;MAFEFNKIYVIESLVKGERTGQELYNSVIRWFEDRRGIGSEFYSVGSKEELISLLEEISSNCVSNGFKPLIHFEIHGLKDKSGLALVDDSISWDNLSYFLRKINEASRWNLNLTMAVCYGNYFLKTLSPTKPSPVAGFVGSFEEITEGDFVPRFEDFYSTLRDTLSLDHAINAMMDQNRQFVKGFSYIDARRIFSEVYNMYLEHQFTDEVLWKRYLMACQKNAISPNPEMFQPFVELAYGKREEFFIEQKKIFFMINEFPENETRFPIFLKEVI
;
A
#
# COMPACT_ATOMS: atom_id res chain seq x y z
N MET A 1 0.55 -15.17 -9.17
CA MET A 1 2.03 -15.37 -9.19
C MET A 1 2.61 -14.58 -8.03
N ALA A 2 3.62 -15.16 -7.36
CA ALA A 2 4.01 -14.89 -5.98
C ALA A 2 4.60 -13.48 -5.74
N PHE A 3 4.51 -13.05 -4.48
CA PHE A 3 5.38 -12.05 -3.90
C PHE A 3 6.85 -12.33 -4.29
N GLU A 4 7.52 -11.34 -4.87
CA GLU A 4 8.91 -11.43 -5.29
C GLU A 4 9.65 -10.17 -4.85
N PHE A 5 10.81 -10.36 -4.24
CA PHE A 5 11.68 -9.29 -3.79
C PHE A 5 13.14 -9.74 -3.89
N ASN A 6 14.05 -8.79 -4.09
CA ASN A 6 15.49 -9.03 -4.11
C ASN A 6 16.29 -7.98 -3.34
N LYS A 7 15.61 -7.06 -2.66
CA LYS A 7 16.20 -6.01 -1.84
C LYS A 7 15.29 -5.67 -0.67
N ILE A 8 15.85 -5.55 0.53
CA ILE A 8 15.13 -5.10 1.73
C ILE A 8 15.65 -3.74 2.16
N TYR A 9 14.74 -2.81 2.44
CA TYR A 9 15.05 -1.51 3.02
C TYR A 9 14.37 -1.41 4.38
N VAL A 10 15.13 -1.14 5.44
CA VAL A 10 14.57 -0.83 6.76
C VAL A 10 14.71 0.67 6.99
N ILE A 11 13.58 1.34 7.20
CA ILE A 11 13.50 2.79 7.39
C ILE A 11 12.92 3.04 8.79
N GLU A 12 13.75 3.63 9.65
CA GLU A 12 13.41 3.95 11.03
C GLU A 12 13.38 5.46 11.25
N SER A 13 12.37 5.94 11.96
CA SER A 13 12.26 7.33 12.42
C SER A 13 11.74 7.35 13.86
N LEU A 14 12.60 6.90 14.78
CA LEU A 14 12.32 6.79 16.21
C LEU A 14 13.38 7.51 17.04
N VAL A 15 12.98 8.01 18.21
CA VAL A 15 13.88 8.74 19.11
C VAL A 15 14.90 7.79 19.76
N LYS A 16 16.01 8.36 20.23
CA LYS A 16 17.09 7.58 20.86
C LYS A 16 16.57 6.88 22.12
N GLY A 17 16.47 5.55 22.06
CA GLY A 17 15.92 4.71 23.13
C GLY A 17 14.90 3.69 22.63
N GLU A 18 14.33 3.92 21.43
CA GLU A 18 13.29 3.09 20.81
C GLU A 18 13.77 2.49 19.47
N ARG A 19 15.07 2.18 19.30
CA ARG A 19 15.64 1.79 18.00
C ARG A 19 15.35 0.33 17.60
N THR A 20 14.09 -0.03 17.62
CA THR A 20 13.57 -1.37 17.38
C THR A 20 13.79 -1.85 15.95
N GLY A 21 13.82 -0.93 14.98
CA GLY A 21 14.11 -1.23 13.58
C GLY A 21 15.59 -1.52 13.36
N GLN A 22 16.48 -0.78 14.04
CA GLN A 22 17.91 -1.08 14.06
C GLN A 22 18.18 -2.44 14.74
N GLU A 23 17.49 -2.74 15.84
CA GLU A 23 17.58 -4.03 16.53
C GLU A 23 17.15 -5.18 15.61
N LEU A 24 15.95 -5.08 15.02
CA LEU A 24 15.42 -6.05 14.06
C LEU A 24 16.34 -6.25 12.85
N TYR A 25 16.92 -5.16 12.35
CA TYR A 25 17.87 -5.24 11.25
C TYR A 25 19.11 -6.06 11.62
N ASN A 26 19.68 -5.79 12.78
CA ASN A 26 20.89 -6.45 13.25
C ASN A 26 20.65 -7.91 13.68
N SER A 27 19.47 -8.22 14.21
CA SER A 27 19.13 -9.56 14.68
C SER A 27 18.82 -10.51 13.52
N VAL A 28 18.06 -10.08 12.51
CA VAL A 28 17.51 -10.98 11.47
C VAL A 28 17.76 -10.49 10.04
N ILE A 29 17.47 -9.22 9.72
CA ILE A 29 17.36 -8.77 8.33
C ILE A 29 18.72 -8.69 7.62
N ARG A 30 19.77 -8.21 8.29
CA ARG A 30 21.11 -8.09 7.67
C ARG A 30 21.68 -9.41 7.15
N TRP A 31 21.19 -10.53 7.67
CA TRP A 31 21.64 -11.88 7.33
C TRP A 31 20.96 -12.46 6.08
N PHE A 32 20.07 -11.70 5.42
CA PHE A 32 19.49 -12.11 4.14
C PHE A 32 20.55 -12.18 3.04
N GLU A 33 21.54 -11.29 3.04
CA GLU A 33 22.62 -11.32 2.05
C GLU A 33 23.42 -12.63 2.19
N ASP A 34 23.93 -12.92 3.38
CA ASP A 34 24.76 -14.10 3.62
C ASP A 34 24.02 -15.43 3.38
N ARG A 35 22.71 -15.48 3.65
CA ARG A 35 21.92 -16.72 3.56
C ARG A 35 21.18 -16.90 2.24
N ARG A 36 20.87 -15.82 1.54
CA ARG A 36 20.00 -15.82 0.34
C ARG A 36 20.53 -15.00 -0.83
N GLY A 37 21.61 -14.24 -0.66
CA GLY A 37 22.09 -13.28 -1.66
C GLY A 37 21.08 -12.15 -1.90
N ILE A 38 20.26 -11.83 -0.90
CA ILE A 38 19.29 -10.74 -0.96
C ILE A 38 19.84 -9.57 -0.14
N GLY A 39 20.16 -8.49 -0.83
CA GLY A 39 20.72 -7.30 -0.20
C GLY A 39 19.75 -6.66 0.77
N SER A 40 20.27 -6.12 1.87
CA SER A 40 19.48 -5.39 2.84
C SER A 40 20.21 -4.13 3.31
N GLU A 41 19.48 -3.06 3.57
CA GLU A 41 20.03 -1.79 4.07
C GLU A 41 19.14 -1.22 5.19
N PHE A 42 19.78 -0.50 6.12
CA PHE A 42 19.11 0.20 7.21
C PHE A 42 19.36 1.71 7.10
N TYR A 43 18.29 2.49 7.25
CA TYR A 43 18.30 3.93 7.22
C TYR A 43 17.56 4.49 8.44
N SER A 44 18.21 5.41 9.14
CA SER A 44 17.56 6.25 10.15
C SER A 44 17.33 7.63 9.55
N VAL A 45 16.07 8.05 9.49
CA VAL A 45 15.66 9.36 8.95
C VAL A 45 14.98 10.19 10.04
N GLY A 46 15.34 11.46 10.16
CA GLY A 46 14.77 12.38 11.15
C GLY A 46 13.67 13.27 10.57
N SER A 47 13.83 13.70 9.32
CA SER A 47 12.96 14.68 8.67
C SER A 47 12.22 14.14 7.44
N LYS A 48 11.21 14.89 7.01
CA LYS A 48 10.45 14.60 5.80
C LYS A 48 11.33 14.67 4.55
N GLU A 49 12.24 15.64 4.48
CA GLU A 49 13.16 15.81 3.36
C GLU A 49 14.11 14.63 3.22
N GLU A 50 14.63 14.10 4.34
CA GLU A 50 15.49 12.92 4.35
C GLU A 50 14.72 11.68 3.87
N LEU A 51 13.50 11.47 4.38
CA LEU A 51 12.66 10.36 3.95
C LEU A 51 12.33 10.46 2.45
N ILE A 52 11.96 11.63 1.95
CA ILE A 52 11.67 11.84 0.53
C ILE A 52 12.91 11.55 -0.32
N SER A 53 14.07 12.07 0.07
CA SER A 53 15.32 11.85 -0.66
C SER A 53 15.66 10.36 -0.75
N LEU A 54 15.48 9.62 0.36
CA LEU A 54 15.67 8.18 0.39
C LEU A 54 14.68 7.43 -0.53
N LEU A 55 13.40 7.80 -0.53
CA LEU A 55 12.41 7.17 -1.41
C LEU A 55 12.70 7.42 -2.90
N GLU A 56 13.20 8.60 -3.26
CA GLU A 56 13.65 8.91 -4.61
C GLU A 56 14.91 8.13 -5.01
N GLU A 57 15.84 7.93 -4.08
CA GLU A 57 17.00 7.06 -4.27
C GLU A 57 16.57 5.60 -4.50
N ILE A 58 15.68 5.06 -3.67
CA ILE A 58 15.13 3.70 -3.83
C ILE A 58 14.46 3.56 -5.19
N SER A 59 13.67 4.53 -5.62
CA SER A 59 13.04 4.53 -6.94
C SER A 59 14.09 4.48 -8.06
N SER A 60 15.15 5.27 -7.94
CA SER A 60 16.25 5.31 -8.92
C SER A 60 16.99 3.97 -8.97
N ASN A 61 17.23 3.35 -7.82
CA ASN A 61 17.86 2.03 -7.70
C ASN A 61 17.01 0.91 -8.29
N CYS A 62 15.68 1.00 -8.23
CA CYS A 62 14.80 0.05 -8.91
C CYS A 62 14.99 0.10 -10.44
N VAL A 63 15.15 1.30 -11.00
CA VAL A 63 15.39 1.48 -12.45
C VAL A 63 16.79 0.99 -12.85
N SER A 64 17.83 1.39 -12.12
CA SER A 64 19.23 1.12 -12.49
C SER A 64 19.66 -0.33 -12.24
N ASN A 65 19.17 -0.93 -11.15
CA ASN A 65 19.61 -2.25 -10.70
C ASN A 65 18.54 -3.34 -10.82
N GLY A 66 17.32 -3.00 -11.25
CA GLY A 66 16.20 -3.95 -11.33
C GLY A 66 15.72 -4.43 -9.96
N PHE A 67 15.86 -3.61 -8.92
CA PHE A 67 15.43 -3.98 -7.57
C PHE A 67 13.90 -4.10 -7.46
N LYS A 68 13.50 -5.10 -6.68
CA LYS A 68 12.14 -5.46 -6.29
C LYS A 68 12.08 -5.30 -4.77
N PRO A 69 11.70 -4.11 -4.28
CA PRO A 69 11.92 -3.75 -2.88
C PRO A 69 10.83 -4.29 -1.94
N LEU A 70 11.28 -4.82 -0.81
CA LEU A 70 10.49 -4.93 0.42
C LEU A 70 10.92 -3.80 1.36
N ILE A 71 10.04 -2.83 1.60
CA ILE A 71 10.33 -1.70 2.50
C ILE A 71 9.67 -1.95 3.85
N HIS A 72 10.48 -1.93 4.91
CA HIS A 72 10.05 -1.96 6.29
C HIS A 72 10.02 -0.55 6.87
N PHE A 73 8.86 -0.11 7.35
CA PHE A 73 8.73 1.12 8.12
C PHE A 73 8.63 0.79 9.60
N GLU A 74 9.58 1.31 10.36
CA GLU A 74 9.60 1.31 11.82
C GLU A 74 9.46 2.76 12.29
N ILE A 75 8.22 3.26 12.31
CA ILE A 75 7.90 4.68 12.49
C ILE A 75 6.56 4.80 13.22
N HIS A 76 6.41 5.80 14.09
CA HIS A 76 5.13 6.09 14.72
C HIS A 76 4.07 6.54 13.72
N GLY A 77 2.81 6.14 13.92
CA GLY A 77 1.68 6.70 13.19
C GLY A 77 1.18 7.98 13.85
N LEU A 78 0.68 8.94 13.05
CA LEU A 78 0.01 10.12 13.59
C LEU A 78 -1.29 9.72 14.30
N LYS A 79 -1.58 10.37 15.44
CA LYS A 79 -2.80 10.09 16.25
C LYS A 79 -4.10 10.35 15.49
N ASP A 80 -4.09 11.28 14.54
CA ASP A 80 -5.21 11.59 13.65
C ASP A 80 -5.31 10.63 12.45
N LYS A 81 -4.37 9.68 12.35
CA LYS A 81 -4.31 8.61 11.34
C LYS A 81 -4.04 9.13 9.93
N SER A 82 -3.55 10.35 9.79
CA SER A 82 -3.32 11.02 8.51
C SER A 82 -1.96 10.70 7.87
N GLY A 83 -1.05 10.05 8.60
CA GLY A 83 0.31 9.82 8.13
C GLY A 83 1.26 9.24 9.17
N LEU A 84 2.55 9.44 8.94
CA LEU A 84 3.66 9.03 9.79
C LEU A 84 4.20 10.22 10.60
N ALA A 85 4.51 9.96 11.86
CA ALA A 85 5.21 10.88 12.75
C ALA A 85 6.71 10.57 12.70
N LEU A 86 7.48 11.48 12.10
CA LEU A 86 8.94 11.42 12.06
C LEU A 86 9.50 12.06 13.33
N VAL A 87 10.82 11.93 13.56
CA VAL A 87 11.47 12.53 14.73
C VAL A 87 11.30 14.05 14.76
N ASP A 88 11.51 14.72 13.62
CA ASP A 88 11.52 16.19 13.53
C ASP A 88 10.32 16.76 12.75
N ASP A 89 9.51 15.92 12.11
CA ASP A 89 8.40 16.34 11.24
C ASP A 89 7.33 15.23 11.12
N SER A 90 6.45 15.33 10.12
CA SER A 90 5.48 14.32 9.75
C SER A 90 5.30 14.26 8.24
N ILE A 91 4.81 13.13 7.75
CA ILE A 91 4.44 12.98 6.34
C ILE A 91 3.04 12.38 6.22
N SER A 92 2.18 13.05 5.45
CA SER A 92 0.84 12.53 5.16
C SER A 92 0.90 11.30 4.26
N TRP A 93 -0.13 10.44 4.38
CA TRP A 93 -0.29 9.28 3.50
C TRP A 93 -0.35 9.66 2.02
N ASP A 94 -0.93 10.80 1.66
CA ASP A 94 -0.98 11.29 0.28
C ASP A 94 0.42 11.60 -0.27
N ASN A 95 1.26 12.29 0.52
CA ASN A 95 2.64 12.58 0.13
C ASN A 95 3.46 11.31 0.04
N LEU A 96 3.34 10.40 1.02
CA LEU A 96 4.03 9.11 0.98
C LEU A 96 3.59 8.27 -0.23
N SER A 97 2.28 8.20 -0.50
CA SER A 97 1.70 7.47 -1.65
C SER A 97 2.25 7.95 -2.99
N TYR A 98 2.56 9.24 -3.12
CA TYR A 98 3.16 9.78 -4.34
C TYR A 98 4.54 9.17 -4.61
N PHE A 99 5.42 9.11 -3.60
CA PHE A 99 6.77 8.56 -3.77
C PHE A 99 6.76 7.03 -3.88
N LEU A 100 5.94 6.34 -3.08
CA LEU A 100 5.80 4.89 -3.16
C LEU A 100 5.32 4.43 -4.54
N ARG A 101 4.42 5.20 -5.17
CA ARG A 101 3.98 4.93 -6.55
C ARG A 101 5.10 5.00 -7.57
N LYS A 102 6.02 5.96 -7.45
CA LYS A 102 7.22 6.01 -8.31
C LYS A 102 8.05 4.75 -8.15
N ILE A 103 8.25 4.29 -6.91
CA ILE A 103 8.99 3.05 -6.62
C ILE A 103 8.24 1.83 -7.17
N ASN A 104 6.91 1.73 -7.00
CA ASN A 104 6.13 0.61 -7.49
C ASN A 104 6.15 0.52 -9.02
N GLU A 105 6.08 1.66 -9.71
CA GLU A 105 6.26 1.74 -11.16
C GLU A 105 7.69 1.33 -11.57
N ALA A 106 8.71 1.93 -10.95
CA ALA A 106 10.11 1.65 -11.24
C ALA A 106 10.50 0.18 -10.99
N SER A 107 9.91 -0.45 -9.99
CA SER A 107 10.09 -1.87 -9.66
C SER A 107 9.17 -2.81 -10.44
N ARG A 108 8.43 -2.30 -11.44
CA ARG A 108 7.47 -3.07 -12.25
C ARG A 108 6.46 -3.85 -11.38
N TRP A 109 5.79 -3.15 -10.47
CA TRP A 109 4.77 -3.71 -9.59
C TRP A 109 5.28 -4.72 -8.56
N ASN A 110 6.50 -4.54 -8.05
CA ASN A 110 7.07 -5.45 -7.04
C ASN A 110 7.28 -4.81 -5.66
N LEU A 111 6.92 -3.53 -5.48
CA LEU A 111 7.03 -2.88 -4.19
C LEU A 111 6.04 -3.48 -3.18
N ASN A 112 6.58 -4.03 -2.09
CA ASN A 112 5.78 -4.46 -0.94
C ASN A 112 6.24 -3.73 0.32
N LEU A 113 5.30 -3.51 1.24
CA LEU A 113 5.61 -2.88 2.52
C LEU A 113 5.36 -3.80 3.71
N THR A 114 6.12 -3.60 4.77
CA THR A 114 5.80 -4.06 6.12
C THR A 114 5.85 -2.86 7.04
N MET A 115 4.75 -2.54 7.70
CA MET A 115 4.64 -1.35 8.53
C MET A 115 4.48 -1.75 9.98
N ALA A 116 5.54 -1.59 10.77
CA ALA A 116 5.50 -1.51 12.23
C ALA A 116 5.02 -0.09 12.62
N VAL A 117 3.79 0.23 12.24
CA VAL A 117 3.23 1.59 12.33
C VAL A 117 1.80 1.52 12.87
N CYS A 118 1.54 2.22 13.98
CA CYS A 118 0.19 2.40 14.52
C CYS A 118 -0.73 2.99 13.44
N TYR A 119 -1.92 2.44 13.26
CA TYR A 119 -2.86 2.89 12.22
C TYR A 119 -2.33 2.82 10.78
N GLY A 120 -1.26 2.05 10.49
CA GLY A 120 -0.69 1.94 9.14
C GLY A 120 -1.68 1.52 8.05
N ASN A 121 -2.73 0.75 8.38
CA ASN A 121 -3.77 0.38 7.41
C ASN A 121 -4.65 1.56 6.95
N TYR A 122 -4.62 2.71 7.63
CA TYR A 122 -5.31 3.92 7.16
C TYR A 122 -4.70 4.48 5.86
N PHE A 123 -3.50 4.03 5.48
CA PHE A 123 -2.93 4.21 4.16
C PHE A 123 -3.88 3.81 3.02
N LEU A 124 -4.76 2.80 3.20
CA LEU A 124 -5.75 2.43 2.17
C LEU A 124 -6.67 3.59 1.78
N LYS A 125 -6.97 4.48 2.72
CA LYS A 125 -7.96 5.55 2.51
C LYS A 125 -7.47 6.63 1.55
N THR A 126 -6.16 6.72 1.29
CA THR A 126 -5.58 7.66 0.33
C THR A 126 -5.49 7.11 -1.08
N LEU A 127 -5.86 5.83 -1.27
CA LEU A 127 -5.80 5.17 -2.56
C LEU A 127 -7.05 5.46 -3.39
N SER A 128 -6.91 5.42 -4.70
CA SER A 128 -7.99 5.65 -5.65
C SER A 128 -7.90 4.65 -6.79
N PRO A 129 -9.01 4.07 -7.27
CA PRO A 129 -8.98 3.17 -8.41
C PRO A 129 -8.73 3.93 -9.72
N THR A 130 -8.81 5.27 -9.70
CA THR A 130 -8.52 6.14 -10.84
C THR A 130 -7.06 6.57 -10.95
N LYS A 131 -6.18 6.01 -10.10
CA LYS A 131 -4.74 6.22 -10.15
C LYS A 131 -4.05 4.85 -10.01
N PRO A 132 -2.81 4.66 -10.51
CA PRO A 132 -2.02 3.46 -10.20
C PRO A 132 -1.96 3.11 -8.70
N SER A 133 -1.72 1.87 -8.31
CA SER A 133 -1.42 1.57 -6.90
C SER A 133 -0.02 2.04 -6.51
N PRO A 134 0.17 2.60 -5.31
CA PRO A 134 1.50 2.86 -4.79
C PRO A 134 2.26 1.61 -4.34
N VAL A 135 1.60 0.46 -4.22
CA VAL A 135 2.20 -0.80 -3.72
C VAL A 135 1.52 -2.02 -4.34
N ALA A 136 2.23 -3.15 -4.39
CA ALA A 136 1.67 -4.46 -4.73
C ALA A 136 1.07 -5.21 -3.52
N GLY A 137 1.37 -4.77 -2.30
CA GLY A 137 0.82 -5.34 -1.09
C GLY A 137 1.52 -4.76 0.14
N PHE A 138 0.87 -4.87 1.29
CA PHE A 138 1.49 -4.45 2.54
C PHE A 138 0.95 -5.15 3.77
N VAL A 139 1.79 -5.22 4.79
CA VAL A 139 1.40 -5.55 6.17
C VAL A 139 1.23 -4.25 6.95
N GLY A 140 0.14 -4.09 7.68
CA GLY A 140 -0.11 -2.94 8.54
C GLY A 140 -1.17 -3.21 9.61
N SER A 141 -1.40 -2.23 10.49
CA SER A 141 -2.36 -2.30 11.60
C SER A 141 -3.47 -1.25 11.49
N PHE A 142 -4.71 -1.58 11.88
CA PHE A 142 -5.79 -0.60 12.06
C PHE A 142 -5.81 0.03 13.47
N GLU A 143 -5.05 -0.54 14.39
CA GLU A 143 -5.06 -0.20 15.81
C GLU A 143 -3.70 0.39 16.23
N GLU A 144 -3.68 0.97 17.42
CA GLU A 144 -2.45 1.26 18.15
C GLU A 144 -1.74 -0.06 18.50
N ILE A 145 -0.43 -0.08 18.34
CA ILE A 145 0.41 -1.25 18.59
C ILE A 145 1.10 -1.02 19.94
N THR A 146 0.95 -1.95 20.88
CA THR A 146 1.61 -1.88 22.18
C THR A 146 3.11 -2.21 22.04
N GLU A 147 3.96 -1.36 22.63
CA GLU A 147 5.44 -1.36 22.46
C GLU A 147 6.14 -2.70 22.76
N GLY A 148 5.54 -3.58 23.58
CA GLY A 148 6.13 -4.86 23.95
C GLY A 148 5.97 -6.02 22.95
N ASP A 149 5.17 -5.87 21.89
CA ASP A 149 4.67 -7.02 21.10
C ASP A 149 5.13 -7.08 19.63
N PHE A 150 5.79 -6.05 19.08
CA PHE A 150 6.03 -5.99 17.64
C PHE A 150 7.42 -6.50 17.21
N VAL A 151 8.49 -6.25 17.97
CA VAL A 151 9.85 -6.74 17.60
C VAL A 151 9.87 -8.26 17.46
N PRO A 152 9.40 -9.05 18.45
CA PRO A 152 9.41 -10.52 18.31
C PRO A 152 8.57 -11.01 17.13
N ARG A 153 7.47 -10.32 16.80
CA ARG A 153 6.61 -10.68 15.66
C ARG A 153 7.30 -10.43 14.33
N PHE A 154 7.95 -9.28 14.17
CA PHE A 154 8.71 -9.01 12.96
C PHE A 154 9.98 -9.87 12.88
N GLU A 155 10.60 -10.24 14.00
CA GLU A 155 11.67 -11.25 14.01
C GLU A 155 11.18 -12.60 13.48
N ASP A 156 10.02 -13.09 13.96
CA ASP A 156 9.40 -14.32 13.45
C ASP A 156 9.06 -14.21 11.96
N PHE A 157 8.48 -13.08 11.55
CA PHE A 157 8.18 -12.77 10.15
C PHE A 157 9.44 -12.87 9.30
N TYR A 158 10.48 -12.11 9.62
CA TYR A 158 11.69 -12.04 8.79
C TYR A 158 12.52 -13.31 8.86
N SER A 159 12.56 -14.00 10.00
CA SER A 159 13.26 -15.27 10.11
C SER A 159 12.58 -16.32 9.24
N THR A 160 11.25 -16.40 9.30
CA THR A 160 10.46 -17.31 8.46
C THR A 160 10.54 -16.92 6.98
N LEU A 161 10.48 -15.63 6.66
CA LEU A 161 10.61 -15.14 5.29
C LEU A 161 11.98 -15.48 4.73
N ARG A 162 13.05 -15.29 5.50
CA ARG A 162 14.41 -15.67 5.10
C ARG A 162 14.50 -17.17 4.88
N ASP A 163 13.92 -17.98 5.75
CA ASP A 163 14.13 -19.43 5.74
C ASP A 163 13.21 -20.14 4.73
N THR A 164 12.10 -19.53 4.31
CA THR A 164 11.14 -20.13 3.39
C THR A 164 10.97 -19.39 2.06
N LEU A 165 11.34 -18.10 2.00
CA LEU A 165 11.00 -17.16 0.92
C LEU A 165 9.49 -17.11 0.61
N SER A 166 8.64 -17.49 1.58
CA SER A 166 7.19 -17.51 1.47
C SER A 166 6.60 -16.40 2.34
N LEU A 167 5.96 -15.43 1.70
CA LEU A 167 5.25 -14.36 2.41
C LEU A 167 4.12 -14.93 3.26
N ASP A 168 3.38 -15.92 2.76
CA ASP A 168 2.27 -16.54 3.48
C ASP A 168 2.76 -17.21 4.77
N HIS A 169 3.89 -17.93 4.72
CA HIS A 169 4.49 -18.51 5.92
C HIS A 169 4.98 -17.42 6.89
N ALA A 170 5.60 -16.36 6.38
CA ALA A 170 6.07 -15.25 7.20
C ALA A 170 4.93 -14.52 7.92
N ILE A 171 3.83 -14.25 7.20
CA ILE A 171 2.61 -13.67 7.76
C ILE A 171 2.03 -14.59 8.83
N ASN A 172 1.90 -15.88 8.55
CA ASN A 172 1.37 -16.85 9.51
C ASN A 172 2.23 -16.94 10.78
N ALA A 173 3.55 -16.91 10.64
CA ALA A 173 4.47 -16.91 11.78
C ALA A 173 4.29 -15.64 12.65
N MET A 174 4.14 -14.48 12.01
CA MET A 174 3.85 -13.22 12.69
C MET A 174 2.48 -13.22 13.40
N MET A 175 1.51 -13.94 12.83
CA MET A 175 0.11 -14.00 13.28
C MET A 175 -0.19 -15.16 14.26
N ASP A 176 0.78 -16.01 14.61
CA ASP A 176 0.56 -17.18 15.46
C ASP A 176 -0.14 -16.78 16.79
N GLN A 177 -1.34 -17.34 16.97
CA GLN A 177 -2.32 -17.00 17.99
C GLN A 177 -2.03 -17.64 19.37
N ASN A 178 -0.97 -18.46 19.48
CA ASN A 178 -0.56 -19.04 20.76
C ASN A 178 0.06 -18.01 21.73
N ARG A 179 0.33 -16.78 21.26
CA ARG A 179 0.66 -15.64 22.11
C ARG A 179 -0.67 -15.00 22.56
N GLN A 180 -0.86 -14.83 23.87
CA GLN A 180 -2.08 -14.27 24.49
C GLN A 180 -2.40 -12.80 24.12
N PHE A 181 -1.85 -12.26 23.03
CA PHE A 181 -1.87 -10.84 22.73
C PHE A 181 -2.52 -10.51 21.37
N VAL A 182 -3.61 -9.73 21.49
CA VAL A 182 -4.25 -8.72 20.62
C VAL A 182 -4.14 -8.86 19.09
N LYS A 183 -5.32 -8.77 18.43
CA LYS A 183 -5.52 -8.50 17.00
C LYS A 183 -4.81 -7.20 16.61
N GLY A 184 -4.06 -7.14 15.51
CA GLY A 184 -3.50 -5.85 15.08
C GLY A 184 -3.13 -5.80 13.62
N PHE A 185 -2.27 -6.72 13.18
CA PHE A 185 -1.77 -6.71 11.81
C PHE A 185 -2.62 -7.51 10.83
N SER A 186 -2.64 -7.04 9.58
CA SER A 186 -3.19 -7.75 8.44
C SER A 186 -2.26 -7.58 7.24
N TYR A 187 -2.14 -8.62 6.43
CA TYR A 187 -1.61 -8.46 5.07
C TYR A 187 -2.76 -8.18 4.10
N ILE A 188 -2.55 -7.19 3.24
CA ILE A 188 -3.50 -6.77 2.22
C ILE A 188 -2.77 -6.83 0.87
N ASP A 189 -3.12 -7.84 0.07
CA ASP A 189 -2.56 -8.06 -1.26
C ASP A 189 -3.14 -7.08 -2.30
N ALA A 190 -2.49 -6.97 -3.47
CA ALA A 190 -2.92 -6.07 -4.55
C ALA A 190 -4.41 -6.17 -4.92
N ARG A 191 -4.95 -7.40 -4.94
CA ARG A 191 -6.35 -7.64 -5.33
C ARG A 191 -7.28 -7.12 -4.25
N ARG A 192 -7.00 -7.43 -2.98
CA ARG A 192 -7.75 -6.93 -1.85
C ARG A 192 -7.67 -5.40 -1.77
N ILE A 193 -6.48 -4.81 -1.99
CA ILE A 193 -6.35 -3.35 -2.06
C ILE A 193 -7.33 -2.79 -3.11
N PHE A 194 -7.32 -3.32 -4.33
CA PHE A 194 -8.22 -2.85 -5.38
C PHE A 194 -9.70 -3.04 -5.02
N SER A 195 -10.09 -4.20 -4.48
CA SER A 195 -11.47 -4.44 -4.05
C SER A 195 -11.95 -3.42 -3.03
N GLU A 196 -11.17 -3.18 -1.96
CA GLU A 196 -11.51 -2.24 -0.89
C GLU A 196 -11.60 -0.81 -1.43
N VAL A 197 -10.62 -0.41 -2.24
CA VAL A 197 -10.54 0.93 -2.85
C VAL A 197 -11.67 1.16 -3.87
N TYR A 198 -12.03 0.15 -4.66
CA TYR A 198 -13.14 0.22 -5.60
C TYR A 198 -14.49 0.26 -4.88
N ASN A 199 -14.68 -0.51 -3.81
CA ASN A 199 -15.89 -0.45 -3.00
C ASN A 199 -16.06 0.92 -2.33
N MET A 200 -15.00 1.46 -1.74
CA MET A 200 -15.00 2.84 -1.24
C MET A 200 -15.33 3.84 -2.36
N TYR A 201 -14.77 3.67 -3.56
CA TYR A 201 -15.13 4.50 -4.71
C TYR A 201 -16.62 4.42 -5.03
N LEU A 202 -17.20 3.22 -5.09
CA LEU A 202 -18.63 3.04 -5.37
C LEU A 202 -19.51 3.73 -4.33
N GLU A 203 -19.21 3.55 -3.04
CA GLU A 203 -19.95 4.16 -1.93
C GLU A 203 -19.97 5.69 -2.02
N HIS A 204 -18.85 6.31 -2.40
CA HIS A 204 -18.73 7.77 -2.41
C HIS A 204 -19.13 8.38 -3.76
N GLN A 205 -19.01 7.65 -4.86
CA GLN A 205 -19.14 8.20 -6.22
C GLN A 205 -20.47 7.87 -6.90
N PHE A 206 -21.30 7.02 -6.29
CA PHE A 206 -22.64 6.68 -6.75
C PHE A 206 -23.75 7.17 -5.81
N THR A 207 -23.46 8.18 -4.98
CA THR A 207 -24.49 8.90 -4.22
C THR A 207 -25.30 9.82 -5.14
N ASP A 208 -26.56 10.08 -4.80
CA ASP A 208 -27.43 10.99 -5.58
C ASP A 208 -26.80 12.37 -5.74
N GLU A 209 -26.16 12.90 -4.71
CA GLU A 209 -25.48 14.20 -4.76
C GLU A 209 -24.35 14.21 -5.81
N VAL A 210 -23.51 13.18 -5.82
CA VAL A 210 -22.38 13.10 -6.77
C VAL A 210 -22.87 12.82 -8.18
N LEU A 211 -23.86 11.93 -8.35
CA LEU A 211 -24.47 11.65 -9.64
C LEU A 211 -25.17 12.88 -10.21
N TRP A 212 -25.86 13.67 -9.38
CA TRP A 212 -26.49 14.92 -9.80
C TRP A 212 -25.45 15.93 -10.29
N LYS A 213 -24.33 16.10 -9.55
CA LYS A 213 -23.22 16.96 -10.00
C LYS A 213 -22.67 16.51 -11.37
N ARG A 214 -22.49 15.20 -11.57
CA ARG A 214 -22.04 14.64 -12.86
C ARG A 214 -23.05 14.86 -13.97
N TYR A 215 -24.34 14.72 -13.69
CA TYR A 215 -25.42 15.01 -14.62
C TYR A 215 -25.38 16.47 -15.08
N LEU A 216 -25.25 17.42 -14.16
CA LEU A 216 -25.11 18.85 -14.47
C LEU A 216 -23.86 19.12 -15.32
N MET A 217 -22.72 18.51 -14.99
CA MET A 217 -21.49 18.62 -15.79
C MET A 217 -21.65 18.06 -17.20
N ALA A 218 -22.35 16.93 -17.35
CA ALA A 218 -22.63 16.34 -18.66
C ALA A 218 -23.56 17.23 -19.49
N CYS A 219 -24.59 17.81 -18.89
CA CYS A 219 -25.48 18.79 -19.52
C CYS A 219 -24.69 20.00 -20.02
N GLN A 220 -23.85 20.58 -19.15
CA GLN A 220 -22.99 21.71 -19.50
C GLN A 220 -22.05 21.37 -20.65
N LYS A 221 -21.35 20.23 -20.59
CA LYS A 221 -20.39 19.79 -21.61
C LYS A 221 -21.06 19.61 -22.98
N ASN A 222 -22.32 19.18 -23.01
CA ASN A 222 -23.07 18.97 -24.25
C ASN A 222 -23.97 20.15 -24.64
N ALA A 223 -23.87 21.29 -23.93
CA ALA A 223 -24.73 22.47 -24.13
C ALA A 223 -26.24 22.15 -24.07
N ILE A 224 -26.64 21.23 -23.18
CA ILE A 224 -28.03 20.83 -22.93
C ILE A 224 -28.48 21.48 -21.62
N SER A 225 -29.70 22.03 -21.59
CA SER A 225 -30.31 22.50 -20.34
C SER A 225 -30.68 21.33 -19.44
N PRO A 226 -30.27 21.33 -18.15
CA PRO A 226 -30.62 20.25 -17.23
C PRO A 226 -32.15 20.10 -17.06
N ASN A 227 -32.66 18.90 -17.29
CA ASN A 227 -34.03 18.48 -16.98
C ASN A 227 -34.01 17.47 -15.81
N PRO A 228 -34.64 17.74 -14.65
CA PRO A 228 -34.72 16.80 -13.54
C PRO A 228 -35.31 15.42 -13.90
N GLU A 229 -36.23 15.34 -14.86
CA GLU A 229 -36.83 14.07 -15.31
C GLU A 229 -35.81 13.15 -15.98
N MET A 230 -34.74 13.72 -16.56
CA MET A 230 -33.66 12.96 -17.20
C MET A 230 -32.60 12.47 -16.21
N PHE A 231 -32.71 12.83 -14.93
CA PHE A 231 -31.74 12.41 -13.93
C PHE A 231 -31.82 10.91 -13.62
N GLN A 232 -33.02 10.36 -13.45
CA GLN A 232 -33.18 8.94 -13.19
C GLN A 232 -32.64 8.07 -14.34
N PRO A 233 -32.96 8.36 -15.63
CA PRO A 233 -32.30 7.70 -16.76
C PRO A 233 -30.77 7.85 -16.78
N PHE A 234 -30.24 9.00 -16.36
CA PHE A 234 -28.79 9.20 -16.23
C PHE A 234 -28.17 8.31 -15.16
N VAL A 235 -28.84 8.16 -14.00
CA VAL A 235 -28.43 7.25 -12.94
C VAL A 235 -28.41 5.80 -13.43
N GLU A 236 -29.48 5.34 -14.08
CA GLU A 236 -29.57 4.00 -14.67
C GLU A 236 -28.44 3.75 -15.69
N LEU A 237 -28.16 4.73 -16.55
CA LEU A 237 -27.04 4.66 -17.49
C LEU A 237 -25.69 4.56 -16.77
N ALA A 238 -25.48 5.34 -15.70
CA ALA A 238 -24.24 5.31 -14.93
C ALA A 238 -24.01 3.93 -14.27
N TYR A 239 -25.07 3.32 -13.72
CA TYR A 239 -25.02 1.96 -13.18
C TYR A 239 -24.82 0.92 -14.29
N GLY A 240 -25.46 1.08 -15.45
CA GLY A 240 -25.29 0.20 -16.61
C GLY A 240 -23.86 0.17 -17.16
N LYS A 241 -23.08 1.23 -16.93
CA LYS A 241 -21.66 1.34 -17.32
C LYS A 241 -20.67 0.90 -16.25
N ARG A 242 -21.13 0.38 -15.11
CA ARG A 242 -20.24 0.02 -13.98
C ARG A 242 -19.14 -0.96 -14.39
N GLU A 243 -19.47 -1.94 -15.23
CA GLU A 243 -18.49 -2.92 -15.73
C GLU A 243 -17.41 -2.27 -16.61
N GLU A 244 -17.79 -1.37 -17.51
CA GLU A 244 -16.82 -0.60 -18.30
C GLU A 244 -15.89 0.22 -17.38
N PHE A 245 -16.44 0.92 -16.39
CA PHE A 245 -15.65 1.69 -15.43
C PHE A 245 -14.73 0.80 -14.59
N PHE A 246 -15.19 -0.37 -14.18
CA PHE A 246 -14.38 -1.35 -13.48
C PHE A 246 -13.17 -1.77 -14.31
N ILE A 247 -13.39 -2.13 -15.59
CA ILE A 247 -12.32 -2.57 -16.50
C ILE A 247 -11.29 -1.46 -16.69
N GLU A 248 -11.72 -0.22 -16.94
CA GLU A 248 -10.81 0.90 -17.16
C GLU A 248 -10.03 1.25 -15.88
N GLN A 249 -10.69 1.28 -14.72
CA GLN A 249 -10.02 1.53 -13.45
C GLN A 249 -9.08 0.38 -13.06
N LYS A 250 -9.41 -0.87 -13.36
CA LYS A 250 -8.50 -2.02 -13.21
C LYS A 250 -7.22 -1.78 -14.02
N LYS A 251 -7.36 -1.37 -15.29
CA LYS A 251 -6.19 -1.09 -16.16
C LYS A 251 -5.31 0.01 -15.60
N ILE A 252 -5.91 1.12 -15.14
CA ILE A 252 -5.16 2.24 -14.53
C ILE A 252 -4.51 1.79 -13.23
N PHE A 253 -5.29 1.19 -12.33
CA PHE A 253 -4.86 0.83 -11.00
C PHE A 253 -3.69 -0.14 -11.05
N PHE A 254 -3.75 -1.17 -11.88
CA PHE A 254 -2.67 -2.17 -12.04
C PHE A 254 -1.63 -1.82 -13.11
N MET A 255 -1.72 -0.65 -13.75
CA MET A 255 -0.84 -0.22 -14.85
C MET A 255 -0.71 -1.28 -15.95
N ILE A 256 -1.84 -1.86 -16.37
CA ILE A 256 -1.85 -2.97 -17.35
C ILE A 256 -1.36 -2.53 -18.72
N ASN A 257 -1.54 -1.27 -19.09
CA ASN A 257 -1.07 -0.77 -20.38
C ASN A 257 0.48 -0.70 -20.42
N GLU A 258 1.09 -0.33 -19.30
CA GLU A 258 2.54 -0.22 -19.14
C GLU A 258 3.20 -1.58 -18.84
N PHE A 259 2.50 -2.43 -18.09
CA PHE A 259 2.93 -3.77 -17.66
C PHE A 259 1.83 -4.80 -17.94
N PRO A 260 1.67 -5.28 -19.19
CA PRO A 260 0.59 -6.19 -19.57
C PRO A 260 0.54 -7.49 -18.76
N GLU A 261 1.67 -7.95 -18.25
CA GLU A 261 1.74 -9.11 -17.37
C GLU A 261 0.87 -8.98 -16.10
N ASN A 262 0.61 -7.75 -15.65
CA ASN A 262 -0.18 -7.48 -14.44
C ASN A 262 -1.64 -7.94 -14.56
N GLU A 263 -2.19 -8.02 -15.77
CA GLU A 263 -3.53 -8.55 -15.98
C GLU A 263 -3.63 -10.02 -15.53
N THR A 264 -2.59 -10.80 -15.79
CA THR A 264 -2.51 -12.20 -15.36
C THR A 264 -1.99 -12.35 -13.93
N ARG A 265 -1.15 -11.41 -13.48
CA ARG A 265 -0.55 -11.43 -12.14
C ARG A 265 -1.57 -11.15 -11.05
N PHE A 266 -2.52 -10.25 -11.32
CA PHE A 266 -3.54 -9.79 -10.38
C PHE A 266 -4.95 -9.99 -10.95
N PRO A 267 -5.39 -11.25 -11.15
CA PRO A 267 -6.71 -11.52 -11.70
C PRO A 267 -7.78 -11.06 -10.69
N ILE A 268 -8.69 -10.21 -11.15
CA ILE A 268 -9.84 -9.74 -10.38
C ILE A 268 -11.00 -9.40 -11.33
N PHE A 269 -12.20 -9.82 -10.94
CA PHE A 269 -13.43 -9.65 -11.71
C PHE A 269 -14.45 -8.87 -10.90
N LEU A 270 -15.30 -8.08 -11.57
CA LEU A 270 -16.29 -7.23 -10.90
C LEU A 270 -17.16 -8.01 -9.90
N LYS A 271 -17.60 -9.21 -10.28
CA LYS A 271 -18.40 -10.12 -9.43
C LYS A 271 -17.74 -10.57 -8.11
N GLU A 272 -16.43 -10.37 -7.96
CA GLU A 272 -15.69 -10.68 -6.74
C GLU A 272 -15.59 -9.46 -5.81
N VAL A 273 -15.98 -8.28 -6.30
CA VAL A 273 -15.87 -7.00 -5.61
C VAL A 273 -17.23 -6.48 -5.14
N ILE A 274 -18.26 -6.62 -5.99
CA ILE A 274 -19.65 -6.20 -5.71
C ILE A 274 -20.57 -7.33 -5.30
#